data_AF-A0A7X7UUX5-F1
#
_entry.id   AF-A0A7X7UUX5-F1
#
_cell.length_a   1.000
_cell.length_b   1.000
_cell.length_c   1.000
_cell.angle_alpha   90.00
_cell.angle_beta   90.00
_cell.angle_gamma   90.00
#
_symmetry.space_group_name_H-M   'P 1'
#
loop_
_entity.id
_entity.type
_entity.pdbx_description
1 polymer ?
#
loop_
_entity_poly.entity_id
_entity_poly.type
_entity_poly.pdbx_seq_one_letter_code
_entity_poly.pdbx_strand_id
1 'polypeptide(L)'
;MATSIILNQLLIFGILVVIGSLASWRKIITPELRDNLSRIVIDITLPFLIFSTFANTSMSGELLRNSLLIFVLAYVNLFFLYLLGSLSSRIIGLKGAQKVVHTLHTMFG
;
A
#
# COMPACT_ATOMS: atom_id res chain seq x y z
N MET A 1 -19.10 24.32 -0.13
CA MET A 1 -17.71 24.47 -0.64
C MET A 1 -16.89 23.19 -0.49
N ALA A 2 -16.88 22.50 0.66
CA ALA A 2 -16.15 21.23 0.80
C ALA A 2 -16.70 20.10 -0.11
N THR A 3 -18.03 19.97 -0.23
CA THR A 3 -18.67 18.94 -1.06
C THR A 3 -18.30 19.05 -2.54
N SER A 4 -18.18 20.26 -3.08
CA SER A 4 -17.79 20.49 -4.47
C SER A 4 -16.31 20.14 -4.72
N ILE A 5 -15.43 20.33 -3.73
CA ILE A 5 -14.02 19.96 -3.83
C ILE A 5 -13.88 18.44 -3.87
N ILE A 6 -14.57 17.73 -2.97
CA ILE A 6 -14.57 16.27 -2.91
C ILE A 6 -15.15 15.68 -4.21
N LEU A 7 -16.25 16.24 -4.71
CA LEU A 7 -16.85 15.81 -5.98
C LEU A 7 -15.88 15.98 -7.15
N ASN A 8 -15.16 17.09 -7.21
CA ASN A 8 -14.18 17.34 -8.27
C ASN A 8 -12.98 16.37 -8.19
N GLN A 9 -12.46 16.11 -7.00
CA GLN A 9 -11.38 15.12 -6.80
C GLN A 9 -11.84 13.72 -7.22
N LEU A 10 -13.06 13.33 -6.87
CA LEU A 10 -13.63 12.04 -7.25
C LEU A 10 -13.81 11.94 -8.77
N LEU A 11 -14.26 13.00 -9.44
CA LEU A 11 -14.37 13.04 -10.90
C LEU A 11 -13.02 12.92 -11.58
N ILE A 12 -11.98 13.63 -11.09
CA ILE A 12 -10.61 13.50 -11.61
C ILE A 12 -10.10 12.07 -11.46
N PHE A 13 -10.31 11.45 -10.29
CA PHE A 13 -9.98 10.05 -10.06
C PHE A 13 -10.71 9.13 -11.05
N GLY A 14 -12.00 9.34 -11.25
CA GLY A 14 -12.80 8.57 -12.21
C GLY A 14 -12.26 8.67 -13.63
N ILE A 15 -11.92 9.89 -14.09
CA ILE A 15 -11.34 10.12 -15.42
C ILE A 15 -9.99 9.39 -15.55
N LEU A 16 -9.12 9.46 -14.55
CA LEU A 16 -7.82 8.77 -14.55
C LEU A 16 -8.00 7.26 -14.66
N VAL A 17 -8.95 6.68 -13.91
CA VAL A 17 -9.26 5.24 -13.98
C VAL A 17 -9.77 4.85 -15.36
N VAL A 18 -10.66 5.64 -15.96
CA VAL A 18 -11.18 5.37 -17.31
C VAL A 18 -10.08 5.41 -18.36
N ILE A 19 -9.22 6.43 -18.33
CA ILE A 19 -8.10 6.56 -19.28
C ILE A 19 -7.13 5.38 -19.13
N GLY A 20 -6.73 5.04 -17.90
CA GLY A 20 -5.86 3.91 -17.64
C GLY A 20 -6.46 2.58 -18.09
N SER A 21 -7.75 2.39 -17.86
CA SER A 21 -8.49 1.19 -18.27
C SER A 21 -8.59 1.07 -19.80
N LEU A 22 -8.89 2.17 -20.51
CA LEU A 22 -8.93 2.20 -21.97
C LEU A 22 -7.55 1.97 -22.59
N ALA A 23 -6.49 2.54 -22.01
CA ALA A 23 -5.12 2.33 -22.46
C ALA A 23 -4.67 0.87 -22.29
N SER A 24 -5.05 0.24 -21.17
CA SER A 24 -4.83 -1.18 -20.92
C SER A 24 -5.62 -2.05 -21.90
N TRP A 25 -6.91 -1.75 -22.11
CA TRP A 25 -7.78 -2.51 -23.02
C TRP A 25 -7.32 -2.46 -24.47
N ARG A 26 -6.78 -1.31 -24.93
CA ARG A 26 -6.19 -1.16 -26.26
C ARG A 26 -4.78 -1.75 -26.39
N LYS A 27 -4.26 -2.45 -25.37
CA LYS A 27 -2.90 -3.02 -25.32
C LYS A 27 -1.78 -2.01 -25.57
N ILE A 28 -2.05 -0.72 -25.33
CA ILE A 28 -1.03 0.34 -25.39
C ILE A 28 -0.07 0.14 -24.21
N ILE A 29 -0.61 -0.30 -23.07
CA ILE A 29 0.19 -0.75 -21.93
C ILE A 29 0.64 -2.20 -22.18
N THR A 30 1.85 -2.33 -22.73
CA THR A 30 2.53 -3.63 -22.86
C THR A 30 2.98 -4.14 -21.49
N PRO A 31 3.27 -5.45 -21.34
CA PRO A 31 3.80 -6.00 -20.09
C PRO A 31 5.08 -5.29 -19.61
N GLU A 32 5.97 -4.93 -20.53
CA GLU A 32 7.20 -4.17 -20.23
C GLU A 32 6.88 -2.75 -19.72
N LEU A 33 5.94 -2.05 -20.35
CA LEU A 33 5.53 -0.73 -19.88
C LEU A 33 4.87 -0.80 -18.50
N ARG A 34 4.07 -1.85 -18.24
CA ARG A 34 3.46 -2.07 -16.92
C ARG A 34 4.50 -2.25 -15.82
N ASP A 35 5.54 -3.04 -16.08
CA ASP A 35 6.63 -3.24 -15.11
C ASP A 35 7.41 -1.95 -14.86
N ASN A 36 7.69 -1.18 -15.91
CA ASN A 36 8.36 0.12 -15.78
C ASN A 36 7.50 1.14 -15.02
N LEU A 37 6.18 1.18 -15.28
CA LEU A 37 5.25 2.01 -14.51
C LEU A 37 5.20 1.60 -13.04
N SER A 38 5.19 0.29 -12.75
CA SER A 38 5.22 -0.23 -11.37
C SER A 38 6.49 0.22 -10.64
N ARG A 39 7.66 0.11 -11.30
CA ARG A 39 8.93 0.60 -10.75
C ARG A 39 8.90 2.10 -10.47
N ILE A 40 8.36 2.92 -11.38
CA ILE A 40 8.22 4.36 -11.14
C ILE A 40 7.35 4.64 -9.91
N VAL A 41 6.21 3.94 -9.78
CA VAL A 41 5.33 4.12 -8.62
C VAL A 41 6.04 3.75 -7.33
N ILE A 42 6.70 2.59 -7.30
CA ILE A 42 7.34 2.06 -6.09
C ILE A 42 8.61 2.84 -5.74
N ASP A 43 9.50 3.04 -6.71
CA ASP A 43 10.85 3.56 -6.49
C ASP A 43 10.90 5.09 -6.45
N ILE A 44 9.90 5.78 -7.03
CA ILE A 44 9.86 7.24 -7.11
C ILE A 44 8.64 7.78 -6.37
N THR A 45 7.43 7.44 -6.81
CA THR A 45 6.22 8.07 -6.26
C THR A 45 6.08 7.84 -4.76
N LEU A 46 6.26 6.61 -4.28
CA LEU A 46 6.11 6.29 -2.86
C LEU A 46 7.10 7.08 -1.97
N PRO A 47 8.42 7.10 -2.21
CA PRO A 47 9.35 7.95 -1.45
C PRO A 47 8.97 9.43 -1.47
N PHE A 48 8.63 9.98 -2.63
CA PHE A 48 8.22 11.39 -2.75
C PHE A 48 6.92 11.68 -1.98
N LEU A 49 5.99 10.73 -1.93
CA LEU A 49 4.76 10.86 -1.16
C LEU A 49 5.06 10.92 0.34
N ILE A 50 5.98 10.08 0.83
CA ILE A 50 6.47 10.14 2.21
C ILE A 50 7.07 11.53 2.48
N PHE A 51 8.03 11.97 1.68
CA PHE A 51 8.67 13.28 1.88
C PHE A 51 7.68 14.45 1.83
N SER A 52 6.80 14.49 0.84
CA SER A 52 5.80 15.55 0.70
C SER A 52 4.80 15.56 1.85
N THR A 53 4.41 14.39 2.38
CA THR A 53 3.55 14.30 3.57
C THR A 53 4.26 14.86 4.80
N PHE A 54 5.52 14.51 5.03
CA PHE A 54 6.30 15.04 6.16
C PHE A 54 6.58 16.55 6.01
N ALA A 55 6.87 17.03 4.81
CA ALA A 55 7.17 18.45 4.55
C ALA A 55 5.96 19.38 4.75
N ASN A 56 4.74 18.90 4.45
CA ASN A 56 3.52 19.67 4.61
C ASN A 56 2.87 19.53 6.00
N THR A 57 3.39 18.64 6.85
CA THR A 57 2.87 18.42 8.21
C THR A 57 3.63 19.30 9.21
N SER A 58 2.93 20.12 9.99
CA SER A 58 3.54 20.85 11.09
C SER A 58 3.96 19.86 12.19
N MET A 59 5.27 19.76 12.45
CA MET A 59 5.78 18.87 13.49
C MET A 59 5.40 19.40 14.88
N SER A 60 4.26 18.94 15.41
CA SER A 60 3.91 19.13 16.82
C SER A 60 4.44 17.96 17.67
N GLY A 61 4.72 18.21 18.95
CA GLY A 61 5.14 17.15 19.88
C GLY A 61 4.09 16.03 20.04
N GLU A 62 2.80 16.37 19.87
CA GLU A 62 1.70 15.41 19.89
C GLU A 62 1.70 14.51 18.64
N LEU A 63 1.97 15.08 17.46
CA LEU A 63 2.10 14.32 16.22
C LEU A 63 3.23 13.29 16.32
N LEU A 64 4.40 13.67 16.83
CA LEU A 64 5.51 12.72 17.03
C LEU A 64 5.13 11.57 17.98
N ARG A 65 4.46 11.88 19.10
CA ARG A 65 4.01 10.86 20.05
C ARG A 65 2.98 9.91 19.43
N ASN A 66 2.01 10.46 18.70
CA ASN A 66 0.98 9.66 18.03
C ASN A 66 1.58 8.82 16.90
N SER A 67 2.48 9.38 16.09
CA SER A 67 3.19 8.63 15.05
C SER A 67 4.02 7.48 15.63
N LEU A 68 4.72 7.70 16.75
CA LEU A 68 5.44 6.63 17.45
C LEU A 68 4.49 5.55 17.96
N LEU A 69 3.34 5.93 18.53
CA LEU A 69 2.34 4.96 18.99
C LEU A 69 1.80 4.13 17.82
N ILE A 70 1.43 4.77 16.71
CA ILE A 70 0.95 4.10 15.49
C ILE A 70 2.03 3.16 14.95
N PHE A 71 3.29 3.59 14.96
CA PHE A 71 4.43 2.77 14.54
C PHE A 71 4.55 1.50 15.39
N VAL A 72 4.50 1.62 16.71
CA VAL A 72 4.49 0.46 17.62
C VAL A 72 3.28 -0.45 17.36
N LEU A 73 2.08 0.14 17.21
CA LEU A 73 0.87 -0.61 16.93
C LEU A 73 0.95 -1.38 15.61
N ALA A 74 1.57 -0.80 14.58
CA ALA A 74 1.81 -1.47 13.31
C ALA A 74 2.70 -2.70 13.49
N TYR A 75 3.81 -2.60 14.22
CA TYR A 75 4.67 -3.76 14.50
C TYR A 75 3.96 -4.83 15.33
N VAL A 76 3.16 -4.45 16.32
CA VAL A 76 2.33 -5.38 17.09
C VAL A 76 1.35 -6.11 16.18
N ASN A 77 0.71 -5.38 15.26
CA ASN A 77 -0.20 -5.96 14.28
C ASN A 77 0.51 -6.94 13.33
N LEU A 78 1.66 -6.57 12.77
CA LEU A 78 2.46 -7.46 11.93
C LEU A 78 2.90 -8.72 12.69
N PHE A 79 3.32 -8.57 13.95
CA PHE A 79 3.67 -9.72 14.80
C PHE A 79 2.46 -10.63 15.04
N PHE A 80 1.29 -10.07 15.29
CA PHE A 80 0.06 -10.82 15.46
C PHE A 80 -0.34 -11.58 14.19
N LEU A 81 -0.27 -10.94 13.02
CA LEU A 81 -0.52 -11.57 11.72
C LEU A 81 0.50 -12.68 11.41
N TYR A 82 1.78 -12.47 11.77
CA TYR A 82 2.80 -13.52 11.67
C TYR A 82 2.45 -14.74 12.53
N LEU A 83 2.02 -14.53 13.78
CA LEU A 83 1.58 -15.61 14.64
C LEU A 83 0.37 -16.35 14.06
N LEU A 84 -0.62 -15.62 13.53
CA LEU A 84 -1.78 -16.22 12.88
C LEU A 84 -1.40 -16.99 11.60
N GLY A 85 -0.51 -16.44 10.77
CA GLY A 85 0.02 -17.12 9.58
C GLY A 85 0.77 -18.40 9.94
N SER A 86 1.59 -18.35 10.97
CA SER A 86 2.33 -19.51 11.47
C SER A 86 1.39 -20.57 12.08
N LEU A 87 0.39 -20.15 12.86
CA LEU A 87 -0.58 -21.06 13.45
C LEU A 87 -1.47 -21.73 12.39
N SER A 88 -2.02 -20.93 11.47
CA SER A 88 -2.84 -21.44 10.36
C SER A 88 -2.05 -22.38 9.45
N SER A 89 -0.79 -22.06 9.12
CA SER A 89 0.06 -22.96 8.35
C SER A 89 0.30 -24.30 9.04
N ARG A 90 0.37 -24.30 10.38
CA ARG A 90 0.54 -25.52 11.17
C ARG A 90 -0.75 -26.35 11.23
N ILE A 91 -1.91 -25.71 11.35
CA ILE A 91 -3.23 -26.37 11.32
C ILE A 91 -3.47 -27.04 9.96
N ILE A 92 -3.09 -26.37 8.87
CA ILE A 92 -3.25 -26.87 7.50
C ILE A 92 -2.17 -27.91 7.14
N GLY A 93 -1.11 -28.03 7.95
CA GLY A 93 -0.03 -29.00 7.73
C GLY A 93 0.96 -28.60 6.62
N LEU A 94 1.08 -27.31 6.32
CA LEU A 94 2.01 -26.79 5.30
C LEU A 94 3.47 -27.02 5.73
N LYS A 95 4.31 -27.44 4.77
CA LYS A 95 5.74 -27.74 5.01
C LYS A 95 6.65 -26.93 4.10
N GLY A 96 7.88 -26.70 4.57
CA GLY A 96 8.94 -26.05 3.79
C GLY A 96 8.54 -24.67 3.25
N ALA A 97 8.77 -24.46 1.95
CA ALA A 97 8.52 -23.19 1.28
C ALA A 97 7.04 -22.74 1.35
N GLN A 98 6.09 -23.66 1.29
CA GLN A 98 4.65 -23.33 1.33
C GLN A 98 4.25 -22.68 2.65
N LYS A 99 4.82 -23.17 3.76
CA LYS A 99 4.62 -22.57 5.08
C LYS A 99 5.14 -21.14 5.13
N VAL A 100 6.34 -20.92 4.58
CA VAL A 100 6.99 -19.60 4.57
C VAL A 100 6.18 -18.61 3.73
N VAL A 101 5.78 -19.00 2.52
CA VAL A 101 4.97 -18.15 1.63
C VAL A 101 3.63 -17.80 2.28
N HIS A 102 2.90 -18.78 2.82
CA HIS A 102 1.63 -18.55 3.51
C HIS A 102 1.77 -17.61 4.70
N THR A 103 2.81 -17.82 5.53
CA THR A 103 3.04 -16.99 6.73
C THR A 103 3.36 -15.55 6.35
N LEU A 104 4.23 -15.34 5.37
CA LEU A 104 4.63 -14.00 4.93
C LEU A 104 3.47 -13.28 4.20
N HIS A 105 2.72 -13.98 3.36
CA HIS A 105 1.53 -13.43 2.71
C HIS A 105 0.47 -13.05 3.74
N THR A 106 0.27 -13.84 4.80
CA THR A 106 -0.63 -13.47 5.90
C THR A 106 -0.14 -12.24 6.66
N MET A 107 1.17 -12.09 6.84
CA MET A 107 1.78 -10.97 7.57
C MET A 107 1.74 -9.65 6.78
N PHE A 108 2.03 -9.70 5.49
CA PHE A 108 2.21 -8.50 4.66
C PHE A 108 1.02 -8.14 3.77
N GLY A 109 0.08 -9.07 3.57
CA GLY A 109 -1.04 -8.91 2.63
C GLY A 109 -0.75 -9.57 1.30
#